data_AF-A0A550CZ19-F1
#
_entry.id   AF-A0A550CZ19-F1
#
_cell.length_a   1.000
_cell.length_b   1.000
_cell.length_c   1.000
_cell.angle_alpha   90.00
_cell.angle_beta   90.00
_cell.angle_gamma   90.00
#
_symmetry.space_group_name_H-M   'P 1'
#
loop_
_entity.id
_entity.type
_entity.pdbx_description
1 polymer ?
#
loop_
_entity_poly.entity_id
_entity_poly.type
_entity_poly.pdbx_seq_one_letter_code
_entity_poly.pdbx_strand_id
1 'polypeptide(L)'
;MNIHDVRVQALAATTATVALGTLYSVIASSYVDTSDPLLTHLPHPLGHTHVFANKANSLNTVFIKNAWGWTTAAAAAAVAARPPRRALPQILRWVVATAVWLAFAGWFFGPPLIDRVAMASGGECVLVVPYEDMEQIVVLPHEYCFQRTKVSPETHPDLFTAQLDATTGSYVIPSSWGGRPRLRRGHDVSGHIFLLTMSILVLADQLRPLLKSQAPKTMARGLAIAANVGMIGLWLFAAGVTSVYFHTPEEKVTGFLLGLAGFAATLLVPIRHEPTLRRTRFEPSRVM
;
A
#
# COMPACT_ATOMS: atom_id res chain seq x y z
N MET A 1 21.81 0.48 -17.71
CA MET A 1 20.37 0.24 -17.49
C MET A 1 19.64 0.53 -18.80
N ASN A 2 18.86 -0.39 -19.36
CA ASN A 2 18.14 -0.16 -20.63
C ASN A 2 16.87 0.66 -20.34
N ILE A 3 16.79 1.91 -20.82
CA ILE A 3 15.67 2.82 -20.59
C ILE A 3 14.35 2.34 -21.24
N HIS A 4 14.44 1.40 -22.18
CA HIS A 4 13.27 0.76 -22.79
C HIS A 4 12.77 -0.47 -22.00
N ASP A 5 13.40 -0.82 -20.87
CA ASP A 5 12.87 -1.85 -19.99
C ASP A 5 11.68 -1.31 -19.20
N VAL A 6 10.51 -1.92 -19.38
CA VAL A 6 9.26 -1.48 -18.73
C VAL A 6 9.37 -1.40 -17.20
N ARG A 7 10.25 -2.19 -16.57
CA ARG A 7 10.48 -2.11 -15.11
C ARG A 7 11.21 -0.83 -14.72
N VAL A 8 12.18 -0.42 -15.54
CA VAL A 8 12.93 0.83 -15.34
C VAL A 8 12.00 2.02 -15.57
N GLN A 9 11.15 1.95 -16.59
CA GLN A 9 10.14 2.98 -16.86
C GLN A 9 9.14 3.09 -15.71
N ALA A 10 8.61 1.97 -15.22
CA ALA A 10 7.69 1.95 -14.08
C ALA A 10 8.34 2.47 -12.79
N LEU A 11 9.60 2.12 -12.53
CA LEU A 11 10.36 2.66 -11.40
C LEU A 11 10.56 4.17 -11.53
N ALA A 12 10.99 4.66 -12.70
CA ALA A 12 11.19 6.07 -12.95
C ALA A 12 9.88 6.85 -12.81
N ALA A 13 8.78 6.35 -13.39
CA ALA A 13 7.46 6.96 -13.28
C ALA A 13 6.99 7.01 -11.83
N THR A 14 7.10 5.90 -11.08
CA THR A 14 6.70 5.85 -9.66
C THR A 14 7.54 6.82 -8.82
N THR A 15 8.85 6.84 -9.04
CA THR A 15 9.77 7.75 -8.34
C THR A 15 9.40 9.21 -8.63
N ALA A 16 9.19 9.56 -9.90
CA ALA A 16 8.80 10.91 -10.30
C ALA A 16 7.44 11.30 -9.71
N THR A 17 6.44 10.41 -9.76
CA THR A 17 5.11 10.66 -9.19
C THR A 17 5.18 10.93 -7.69
N VAL A 18 5.90 10.09 -6.93
CA VAL A 18 6.02 10.25 -5.48
C VAL A 18 6.83 11.51 -5.14
N ALA A 19 7.96 11.73 -5.81
CA ALA A 19 8.82 12.89 -5.55
C ALA A 19 8.13 14.22 -5.89
N LEU A 20 7.52 14.33 -7.09
CA LEU A 20 6.85 15.55 -7.53
C LEU A 20 5.56 15.80 -6.72
N GLY A 21 4.79 14.75 -6.41
CA GLY A 21 3.61 14.87 -5.56
C GLY A 21 3.97 15.30 -4.13
N THR A 22 5.05 14.74 -3.58
CA THR A 22 5.55 15.13 -2.25
C THR A 22 6.06 16.58 -2.24
N LEU A 23 6.86 16.96 -3.24
CA LEU A 23 7.34 18.34 -3.39
C LEU A 23 6.17 19.32 -3.49
N TYR A 24 5.19 19.02 -4.34
CA TYR A 24 3.97 19.81 -4.44
C TYR A 24 3.26 19.90 -3.09
N SER A 25 3.12 18.78 -2.37
CA SER A 25 2.41 18.77 -1.09
C SER A 25 3.05 19.67 -0.03
N VAL A 26 4.38 19.79 -0.05
CA VAL A 26 5.13 20.67 0.84
C VAL A 26 4.94 22.13 0.43
N ILE A 27 5.05 22.44 -0.87
CA ILE A 27 4.87 23.81 -1.39
C ILE A 27 3.44 24.31 -1.16
N ALA A 28 2.45 23.44 -1.36
CA ALA A 28 1.03 23.76 -1.26
C ALA A 28 0.46 23.54 0.16
N SER A 29 1.26 23.09 1.11
CA SER A 29 0.82 22.67 2.45
C SER A 29 -0.41 21.76 2.42
N SER A 30 -0.46 20.84 1.45
CA SER A 30 -1.64 20.02 1.19
C SER A 30 -1.58 18.64 1.83
N TYR A 31 -0.45 18.24 2.43
CA TYR A 31 -0.35 16.98 3.15
C TYR A 31 -0.93 17.07 4.57
N VAL A 32 -1.32 15.92 5.11
CA VAL A 32 -1.74 15.78 6.52
C VAL A 32 -0.86 14.74 7.19
N ASP A 33 -0.35 15.08 8.37
CA ASP A 33 0.36 14.16 9.25
C ASP A 33 -0.60 13.08 9.75
N THR A 34 -0.33 11.82 9.38
CA THR A 34 -1.18 10.68 9.77
C THR A 34 -0.76 10.05 11.09
N SER A 35 0.42 10.39 11.58
CA SER A 35 0.89 10.02 12.92
C SER A 35 0.25 10.88 14.01
N ASP A 36 -0.20 12.10 13.69
CA ASP A 36 -0.81 13.02 14.65
C ASP A 36 -2.23 12.54 15.04
N PRO A 37 -2.45 12.19 16.32
CA PRO A 37 -3.76 11.74 16.80
C PRO A 37 -4.84 12.82 16.81
N LEU A 38 -4.50 14.11 16.79
CA LEU A 38 -5.46 15.21 16.75
C LEU A 38 -5.94 15.52 15.33
N LEU A 39 -5.19 15.09 14.31
CA LEU A 39 -5.50 15.38 12.91
C LEU A 39 -6.03 14.14 12.16
N THR A 40 -5.51 12.95 12.47
CA THR A 40 -5.75 11.75 11.66
C THR A 40 -7.21 11.31 11.57
N HIS A 41 -8.04 11.57 12.57
CA HIS A 41 -9.45 11.18 12.61
C HIS A 41 -10.38 12.22 11.99
N LEU A 42 -9.90 13.44 11.81
CA LEU A 42 -10.65 14.53 11.20
C LEU A 42 -10.74 14.36 9.67
N PRO A 43 -11.78 14.93 9.03
CA PRO A 43 -11.80 15.09 7.58
C PRO A 43 -10.58 15.88 7.12
N HIS A 44 -10.04 15.54 5.95
CA HIS A 44 -8.96 16.30 5.35
C HIS A 44 -9.41 17.77 5.14
N PRO A 45 -8.59 18.79 5.47
CA PRO A 45 -8.98 20.20 5.34
C PRO A 45 -9.47 20.58 3.93
N LEU A 46 -8.77 20.08 2.90
CA LEU A 46 -9.15 20.23 1.49
C LEU A 46 -10.26 19.28 1.01
N GLY A 47 -10.82 18.41 1.87
CA GLY A 47 -11.76 17.36 1.47
C GLY A 47 -13.10 17.87 0.93
N HIS A 48 -13.49 19.09 1.28
CA HIS A 48 -14.73 19.71 0.77
C HIS A 48 -14.55 20.34 -0.62
N THR A 49 -13.34 20.74 -0.98
CA THR A 49 -13.03 21.42 -2.25
C THR A 49 -12.37 20.49 -3.26
N HIS A 50 -11.62 19.50 -2.78
CA HIS A 50 -10.86 18.56 -3.60
C HIS A 50 -11.37 17.14 -3.40
N VAL A 51 -11.99 16.58 -4.45
CA VAL A 51 -12.61 15.24 -4.42
C VAL A 51 -11.64 14.16 -3.92
N PHE A 52 -10.37 14.22 -4.34
CA PHE A 52 -9.37 13.20 -3.99
C PHE A 52 -8.73 13.39 -2.61
N ALA A 53 -8.85 14.58 -2.00
CA ALA A 53 -8.48 14.81 -0.62
C ALA A 53 -9.51 14.20 0.35
N ASN A 54 -10.76 14.02 -0.11
CA ASN A 54 -11.79 13.34 0.66
C ASN A 54 -11.57 11.82 0.68
N LYS A 55 -11.15 11.26 1.83
CA LYS A 55 -10.94 9.81 2.01
C LYS A 55 -12.22 8.97 1.78
N ALA A 56 -13.40 9.57 1.81
CA ALA A 56 -14.68 8.88 1.58
C ALA A 56 -15.10 8.81 0.10
N ASN A 57 -14.30 9.36 -0.83
CA ASN A 57 -14.64 9.32 -2.26
C ASN A 57 -14.76 7.87 -2.78
N SER A 58 -15.59 7.65 -3.80
CA SER A 58 -15.93 6.33 -4.34
C SER A 58 -14.71 5.57 -4.90
N LEU A 59 -13.77 6.28 -5.52
CA LEU A 59 -12.54 5.68 -6.01
C LEU A 59 -11.74 5.07 -4.86
N ASN A 60 -11.62 5.77 -3.73
CA ASN A 60 -10.93 5.24 -2.56
C ASN A 60 -11.67 4.07 -1.92
N THR A 61 -12.97 4.23 -1.66
CA THR A 61 -13.75 3.27 -0.87
C THR A 61 -14.00 1.95 -1.58
N VAL A 62 -14.18 1.97 -2.91
CA VAL A 62 -14.44 0.76 -3.71
C VAL A 62 -13.16 0.18 -4.28
N PHE A 63 -12.28 1.04 -4.79
CA PHE A 63 -11.17 0.60 -5.64
C PHE A 63 -9.83 0.55 -4.90
N ILE A 64 -9.36 1.69 -4.37
CA ILE A 64 -8.01 1.80 -3.78
C ILE A 64 -7.87 0.90 -2.53
N LYS A 65 -8.89 0.82 -1.68
CA LYS A 65 -8.86 -0.08 -0.51
C LYS A 65 -8.68 -1.55 -0.87
N ASN A 66 -9.03 -1.94 -2.10
CA ASN A 66 -8.89 -3.30 -2.62
C ASN A 66 -7.70 -3.42 -3.59
N ALA A 67 -6.70 -2.53 -3.52
CA ALA A 67 -5.61 -2.44 -4.49
C ALA A 67 -4.86 -3.76 -4.72
N TRP A 68 -4.61 -4.54 -3.66
CA TRP A 68 -3.93 -5.83 -3.82
C TRP A 68 -4.77 -6.86 -4.59
N GLY A 69 -6.09 -6.85 -4.39
CA GLY A 69 -7.03 -7.72 -5.13
C GLY A 69 -7.02 -7.41 -6.63
N TRP A 70 -7.08 -6.12 -6.99
CA TRP A 70 -7.01 -5.67 -8.39
C TRP A 70 -5.65 -5.93 -9.03
N THR A 71 -4.57 -5.77 -8.27
CA THR A 71 -3.21 -6.14 -8.70
C THR A 71 -3.11 -7.64 -8.97
N THR A 72 -3.69 -8.46 -8.09
CA THR A 72 -3.75 -9.92 -8.26
C THR A 72 -4.56 -10.31 -9.49
N ALA A 73 -5.71 -9.68 -9.73
CA ALA A 73 -6.52 -9.94 -10.93
C ALA A 73 -5.76 -9.61 -12.23
N ALA A 74 -5.07 -8.47 -12.29
CA ALA A 74 -4.25 -8.09 -13.43
C ALA A 74 -3.05 -9.05 -13.63
N ALA A 75 -2.39 -9.47 -12.55
CA ALA A 75 -1.33 -10.46 -12.59
C ALA A 75 -1.83 -11.83 -13.07
N ALA A 76 -3.00 -12.28 -12.61
CA ALA A 76 -3.64 -13.52 -13.04
C ALA A 76 -3.97 -13.50 -14.54
N ALA A 77 -4.50 -12.39 -15.06
CA ALA A 77 -4.72 -12.21 -16.49
C ALA A 77 -3.40 -12.31 -17.29
N ALA A 78 -2.32 -11.71 -16.77
CA ALA A 78 -0.99 -11.80 -17.37
C ALA A 78 -0.41 -13.22 -17.34
N VAL A 79 -0.72 -14.01 -16.30
CA VAL A 79 -0.31 -15.42 -16.19
C VAL A 79 -1.11 -16.30 -17.15
N ALA A 80 -2.43 -16.12 -17.21
CA ALA A 80 -3.33 -16.88 -18.10
C ALA A 80 -3.03 -16.64 -19.59
N ALA A 81 -2.51 -15.46 -19.94
CA ALA A 81 -2.10 -15.14 -21.30
C ALA A 81 -0.75 -15.79 -21.74
N ARG A 82 -0.16 -16.69 -20.94
CA ARG A 82 1.14 -17.32 -21.20
C ARG A 82 1.04 -18.83 -21.35
N PRO A 83 2.03 -19.46 -22.02
CA PRO A 83 2.23 -20.90 -21.93
C PRO A 83 2.48 -21.34 -20.47
N PRO A 84 1.88 -22.45 -19.99
CA PRO A 84 2.02 -22.93 -18.61
C PRO A 84 3.47 -23.09 -18.14
N ARG A 85 4.36 -23.55 -19.01
CA ARG A 85 5.81 -23.72 -18.72
C ARG A 85 6.51 -22.42 -18.32
N ARG A 86 5.95 -21.26 -18.69
CA ARG A 86 6.49 -19.92 -18.39
C ARG A 86 5.68 -19.17 -17.32
N ALA A 87 4.65 -19.79 -16.76
CA ALA A 87 3.80 -19.20 -15.73
C ALA A 87 4.40 -19.33 -14.33
N LEU A 88 5.04 -20.46 -14.02
CA LEU A 88 5.50 -20.77 -12.66
C LEU A 88 6.40 -19.69 -12.02
N PRO A 89 7.45 -19.16 -12.69
CA PRO A 89 8.29 -18.12 -12.09
C PRO A 89 7.50 -16.87 -11.72
N GLN A 90 6.48 -16.52 -12.50
CA GLN A 90 5.65 -15.35 -12.24
C GLN A 90 4.65 -15.57 -11.11
N ILE A 91 4.10 -16.78 -11.02
CA ILE A 91 3.25 -17.19 -9.89
C ILE A 91 4.07 -17.11 -8.61
N LEU A 92 5.28 -17.67 -8.59
CA LEU A 92 6.17 -17.60 -7.42
C LEU A 92 6.53 -16.16 -7.03
N ARG A 93 6.80 -15.29 -7.99
CA ARG A 93 7.00 -13.84 -7.72
C ARG A 93 5.79 -13.20 -7.07
N TRP A 94 4.59 -13.50 -7.56
CA TRP A 94 3.34 -12.99 -6.98
C TRP A 94 3.10 -13.57 -5.57
N VAL A 95 3.41 -14.85 -5.33
CA VAL A 95 3.35 -15.47 -4.00
C VAL A 95 4.29 -14.76 -3.03
N VAL A 96 5.54 -14.50 -3.42
CA VAL A 96 6.50 -13.74 -2.60
C VAL A 96 5.99 -12.33 -2.33
N ALA A 97 5.48 -11.63 -3.35
CA ALA A 97 4.93 -10.29 -3.17
C ALA A 97 3.72 -10.28 -2.23
N THR A 98 2.86 -11.30 -2.31
CA THR A 98 1.71 -11.47 -1.38
C THR A 98 2.20 -11.72 0.04
N ALA A 99 3.21 -12.58 0.22
CA ALA A 99 3.80 -12.83 1.53
C ALA A 99 4.42 -11.56 2.13
N VAL A 100 5.11 -10.76 1.32
CA VAL A 100 5.65 -9.45 1.74
C VAL A 100 4.54 -8.49 2.16
N TRP A 101 3.46 -8.37 1.36
CA TRP A 101 2.32 -7.52 1.72
C TRP A 101 1.64 -7.99 3.01
N LEU A 102 1.42 -9.30 3.16
CA LEU A 102 0.83 -9.87 4.38
C LEU A 102 1.73 -9.67 5.60
N ALA A 103 3.05 -9.79 5.46
CA ALA A 103 3.99 -9.50 6.55
C ALA A 103 3.98 -8.01 6.95
N PHE A 104 3.80 -7.12 5.97
CA PHE A 104 3.81 -5.69 6.21
C PHE A 104 2.49 -5.17 6.80
N ALA A 105 1.35 -5.58 6.22
CA ALA A 105 0.03 -5.04 6.53
C ALA A 105 -0.86 -5.98 7.36
N GLY A 106 -0.52 -7.28 7.41
CA GLY A 106 -1.27 -8.31 8.11
C GLY A 106 -0.61 -8.75 9.41
N TRP A 107 -1.38 -9.43 10.25
CA TRP A 107 -0.87 -10.09 11.46
C TRP A 107 -0.01 -11.29 11.06
N PHE A 108 1.31 -11.11 11.04
CA PHE A 108 2.28 -12.12 10.63
C PHE A 108 3.26 -12.38 11.77
N PHE A 109 2.99 -13.43 12.55
CA PHE A 109 3.72 -13.74 13.79
C PHE A 109 3.73 -12.59 14.81
N GLY A 110 2.55 -11.99 15.05
CA GLY A 110 2.35 -10.83 15.92
C GLY A 110 1.83 -9.61 15.14
N PRO A 111 1.90 -8.41 15.73
CA PRO A 111 1.46 -7.18 15.08
C PRO A 111 2.14 -6.99 13.71
N PRO A 112 1.42 -6.40 12.73
CA PRO A 112 1.98 -6.00 11.43
C PRO A 112 3.32 -5.28 11.55
N LEU A 113 4.20 -5.44 10.55
CA LEU A 113 5.51 -4.77 10.59
C LEU A 113 5.37 -3.23 10.66
N ILE A 114 4.36 -2.66 10.01
CA ILE A 114 4.05 -1.23 10.12
C ILE A 114 3.80 -0.79 11.57
N ASP A 115 3.05 -1.58 12.34
CA ASP A 115 2.76 -1.30 13.75
C ASP A 115 4.04 -1.41 14.60
N ARG A 116 4.95 -2.35 14.26
CA ARG A 116 6.24 -2.48 14.95
C ARG A 116 7.18 -1.32 14.67
N VAL A 117 7.21 -0.81 13.43
CA VAL A 117 8.00 0.38 13.07
C VAL A 117 7.48 1.61 13.81
N ALA A 118 6.16 1.81 13.82
CA ALA A 118 5.54 2.91 14.54
C ALA A 118 5.84 2.82 16.05
N MET A 119 5.76 1.64 16.66
CA MET A 119 6.17 1.45 18.06
C MET A 119 7.65 1.76 18.30
N ALA A 120 8.54 1.19 17.50
CA ALA A 120 9.99 1.31 17.67
C ALA A 120 10.48 2.76 17.50
N SER A 121 9.69 3.60 16.83
CA SER A 121 9.93 5.03 16.65
C SER A 121 9.23 5.91 17.69
N GLY A 122 8.74 5.33 18.79
CA GLY A 122 8.10 6.08 19.89
C GLY A 122 6.59 6.16 19.82
N GLY A 123 5.95 5.31 19.02
CA GLY A 123 4.50 5.29 18.87
C GLY A 123 3.78 4.87 20.15
N GLU A 124 2.75 5.62 20.50
CA GLU A 124 1.88 5.39 21.65
C GLU A 124 0.52 4.87 21.19
N CYS A 125 -0.05 3.94 21.96
CA CYS A 125 -1.41 3.50 21.72
C CYS A 125 -2.37 4.54 22.30
N VAL A 126 -3.02 5.31 21.43
CA VAL A 126 -3.84 6.44 21.86
C VAL A 126 -5.31 6.23 21.54
N LEU A 127 -6.14 6.74 22.44
CA LEU A 127 -7.58 6.82 22.31
C LEU A 127 -7.99 8.29 22.43
N VAL A 128 -8.58 8.84 21.38
CA VAL A 128 -9.18 10.18 21.41
C VAL A 128 -10.59 10.04 22.00
N VAL A 129 -10.84 10.70 23.13
CA VAL A 129 -12.12 10.68 23.83
C VAL A 129 -12.73 12.08 23.83
N PRO A 130 -14.07 12.20 23.75
CA PRO A 130 -14.73 13.49 23.91
C PRO A 130 -14.55 13.97 25.36
N TYR A 131 -14.27 15.25 25.55
CA TYR A 131 -14.21 15.90 26.86
C TYR A 131 -14.82 17.30 26.77
N GLU A 132 -16.05 17.47 27.24
CA GLU A 132 -16.82 18.71 27.08
C GLU A 132 -16.90 19.14 25.59
N ASP A 133 -16.39 20.33 25.25
CA ASP A 133 -16.27 20.87 23.90
C ASP A 133 -14.89 20.60 23.25
N MET A 134 -14.03 19.81 23.90
CA MET A 134 -12.68 19.49 23.46
C MET A 134 -12.46 17.98 23.27
N GLU A 135 -11.30 17.63 22.71
CA GLU A 135 -10.83 16.26 22.60
C GLU A 135 -9.68 16.02 23.58
N GLN A 136 -9.74 14.90 24.30
CA GLN A 136 -8.66 14.46 25.19
C GLN A 136 -8.01 13.20 24.62
N ILE A 137 -6.69 13.10 24.74
CA ILE A 137 -5.95 11.89 24.36
C ILE A 137 -5.67 11.06 25.61
N VAL A 138 -6.15 9.82 25.61
CA VAL A 138 -5.81 8.80 26.62
C VAL A 138 -4.79 7.85 26.03
N VAL A 139 -3.67 7.65 26.74
CA VAL A 139 -2.66 6.67 26.35
C VAL A 139 -2.97 5.34 27.03
N LEU A 140 -3.03 4.28 26.25
CA LEU A 140 -3.35 2.92 26.68
C LEU A 140 -2.14 2.00 26.48
N PRO A 141 -2.12 0.83 27.14
CA PRO A 141 -1.16 -0.22 26.82
C PRO A 141 -1.26 -0.67 25.35
N HIS A 142 -0.12 -0.99 24.73
CA HIS A 142 -0.05 -1.23 23.28
C HIS A 142 -0.89 -2.41 22.79
N GLU A 143 -1.12 -3.42 23.64
CA GLU A 143 -1.99 -4.57 23.39
C GLU A 143 -3.39 -4.18 22.89
N TYR A 144 -3.97 -3.08 23.38
CA TYR A 144 -5.28 -2.61 22.93
C TYR A 144 -5.29 -2.20 21.46
N CYS A 145 -4.19 -1.60 20.98
CA CYS A 145 -4.02 -1.23 19.58
C CYS A 145 -3.77 -2.44 18.68
N PHE A 146 -3.01 -3.44 19.15
CA PHE A 146 -2.72 -4.65 18.37
C PHE A 146 -3.94 -5.54 18.20
N GLN A 147 -4.72 -5.71 19.26
CA GLN A 147 -5.95 -6.48 19.21
C GLN A 147 -7.09 -5.75 18.49
N ARG A 148 -6.94 -4.43 18.27
CA ARG A 148 -7.96 -3.55 17.67
C ARG A 148 -9.28 -3.61 18.44
N THR A 149 -9.19 -3.79 19.76
CA THR A 149 -10.32 -3.93 20.68
C THR A 149 -11.09 -2.61 20.72
N LYS A 150 -12.43 -2.69 20.62
CA LYS A 150 -13.27 -1.52 20.87
C LYS A 150 -13.38 -1.35 22.38
N VAL A 151 -13.03 -0.17 22.87
CA VAL A 151 -13.06 0.21 24.30
C VAL A 151 -14.16 1.23 24.51
N SER A 152 -14.89 1.08 25.61
CA SER A 152 -15.96 1.97 26.07
C SER A 152 -15.97 1.99 27.60
N PRO A 153 -16.60 3.01 28.22
CA PRO A 153 -16.82 3.03 29.66
C PRO A 153 -17.55 1.77 30.17
N GLU A 154 -18.45 1.20 29.37
CA GLU A 154 -19.21 -0.01 29.72
C GLU A 154 -18.35 -1.29 29.73
N THR A 155 -17.39 -1.39 28.81
CA THR A 155 -16.60 -2.62 28.61
C THR A 155 -15.28 -2.60 29.38
N HIS A 156 -14.72 -1.42 29.61
CA HIS A 156 -13.42 -1.22 30.23
C HIS A 156 -13.49 -0.05 31.22
N PRO A 157 -14.34 -0.13 32.27
CA PRO A 157 -14.58 0.99 33.19
C PRO A 157 -13.29 1.52 33.81
N ASP A 158 -12.34 0.63 34.11
CA ASP A 158 -11.05 0.95 34.71
C ASP A 158 -10.24 1.95 33.87
N LEU A 159 -10.37 1.93 32.52
CA LEU A 159 -9.67 2.86 31.63
C LEU A 159 -10.22 4.29 31.67
N PHE A 160 -11.42 4.48 32.24
CA PHE A 160 -12.13 5.76 32.30
C PHE A 160 -12.35 6.25 33.74
N THR A 161 -11.89 5.49 34.75
CA THR A 161 -12.07 5.81 36.18
C THR A 161 -11.33 7.08 36.63
N ALA A 162 -10.16 7.40 36.05
CA ALA A 162 -9.41 8.61 36.39
C ALA A 162 -10.05 9.91 35.87
N GLN A 163 -11.05 9.81 34.98
CA GLN A 163 -11.86 10.93 34.48
C GLN A 163 -13.21 11.04 35.20
N LEU A 164 -13.45 10.20 36.22
CA LEU A 164 -14.67 10.15 37.03
C LEU A 164 -14.36 10.64 38.45
N ASP A 165 -13.97 11.91 38.59
CA ASP A 165 -13.94 12.54 39.91
C ASP A 165 -15.25 13.29 40.17
N ALA A 166 -16.13 12.64 40.94
CA ALA A 166 -17.43 13.17 41.37
C ALA A 166 -17.30 14.38 42.32
N THR A 167 -16.10 14.65 42.86
CA THR A 167 -15.83 15.81 43.73
C THR A 167 -15.41 17.07 42.97
N THR A 168 -14.96 16.97 41.70
CA THR A 168 -14.54 18.12 40.87
C THR A 168 -15.51 18.49 39.75
N GLY A 169 -16.53 17.67 39.47
CA GLY A 169 -17.53 17.95 38.42
C GLY A 169 -17.04 17.66 37.00
N SER A 170 -16.09 16.74 36.83
CA SER A 170 -15.50 16.40 35.53
C SER A 170 -16.51 15.74 34.58
N TYR A 171 -16.41 16.07 33.29
CA TYR A 171 -17.27 15.56 32.22
C TYR A 171 -17.24 14.03 32.13
N VAL A 172 -18.42 13.40 32.20
CA VAL A 172 -18.58 11.95 32.08
C VAL A 172 -18.82 11.58 30.62
N ILE A 173 -17.88 10.82 30.03
CA ILE A 173 -18.02 10.26 28.70
C ILE A 173 -19.29 9.37 28.66
N PRO A 174 -20.20 9.56 27.69
CA PRO A 174 -21.41 8.75 27.60
C PRO A 174 -21.10 7.25 27.57
N SER A 175 -21.85 6.43 28.30
CA SER A 175 -21.62 4.98 28.37
C SER A 175 -21.67 4.31 26.98
N SER A 176 -22.54 4.84 26.11
CA SER A 176 -22.73 4.41 24.73
C SER A 176 -21.57 4.76 23.79
N TRP A 177 -20.65 5.62 24.22
CA TRP A 177 -19.47 5.97 23.44
C TRP A 177 -18.51 4.78 23.38
N GLY A 178 -17.90 4.55 22.22
CA GLY A 178 -16.81 3.59 22.15
C GLY A 178 -15.89 3.85 20.98
N GLY A 179 -14.59 3.86 21.26
CA GLY A 179 -13.53 4.08 20.31
C GLY A 179 -12.67 2.84 20.08
N ARG A 180 -11.84 2.88 19.04
CA ARG A 180 -10.77 1.90 18.83
C ARG A 180 -9.45 2.64 18.90
N PRO A 181 -8.57 2.33 19.85
CA PRO A 181 -7.30 3.01 19.97
C PRO A 181 -6.42 2.67 18.77
N ARG A 182 -5.54 3.60 18.43
CA ARG A 182 -4.64 3.51 17.30
C ARG A 182 -3.23 3.86 17.74
N LEU A 183 -2.26 3.23 17.12
CA LEU A 183 -0.86 3.59 17.33
C LEU A 183 -0.57 4.91 16.60
N ARG A 184 -0.10 5.92 17.32
CA ARG A 184 0.12 7.31 16.86
C ARG A 184 1.36 7.91 17.51
N ARG A 185 1.73 9.15 17.14
CA ARG A 185 2.92 9.90 17.61
C ARG A 185 4.30 9.34 17.22
N GLY A 186 4.36 8.10 16.73
CA GLY A 186 5.56 7.50 16.11
C GLY A 186 5.52 7.60 14.58
N HIS A 187 6.54 7.05 13.93
CA HIS A 187 6.66 7.08 12.47
C HIS A 187 5.61 6.18 11.79
N ASP A 188 4.56 6.78 11.19
CA ASP A 188 3.50 6.06 10.46
C ASP A 188 3.87 5.86 8.99
N VAL A 189 4.55 4.76 8.68
CA VAL A 189 4.95 4.44 7.30
C VAL A 189 3.74 4.49 6.36
N SER A 190 3.87 5.18 5.22
CA SER A 190 2.77 5.23 4.24
C SER A 190 2.50 3.86 3.60
N GLY A 191 1.55 3.13 4.16
CA GLY A 191 1.14 1.81 3.67
C GLY A 191 0.57 1.82 2.24
N HIS A 192 -0.06 2.93 1.84
CA HIS A 192 -0.53 3.11 0.46
C HIS A 192 0.64 3.25 -0.51
N ILE A 193 1.61 4.12 -0.23
CA ILE A 193 2.78 4.29 -1.09
C ILE A 193 3.59 2.99 -1.15
N PHE A 194 3.75 2.27 -0.03
CA PHE A 194 4.33 0.93 0.01
C PHE A 194 3.64 -0.02 -0.97
N LEU A 195 2.33 -0.21 -0.80
CA LEU A 195 1.58 -1.21 -1.57
C LEU A 195 1.53 -0.86 -3.05
N LEU A 196 1.30 0.41 -3.38
CA LEU A 196 1.20 0.89 -4.76
C LEU A 196 2.54 0.79 -5.48
N THR A 197 3.64 1.18 -4.82
CA THR A 197 5.01 1.05 -5.38
C THR A 197 5.32 -0.41 -5.72
N MET A 198 5.10 -1.31 -4.78
CA MET A 198 5.34 -2.74 -5.02
C MET A 198 4.42 -3.27 -6.13
N SER A 199 3.14 -2.89 -6.12
CA SER A 199 2.15 -3.34 -7.11
C SER A 199 2.52 -2.89 -8.52
N ILE A 200 2.92 -1.63 -8.72
CA ILE A 200 3.35 -1.09 -10.02
C ILE A 200 4.54 -1.90 -10.55
N LEU A 201 5.55 -2.14 -9.71
CA LEU A 201 6.77 -2.84 -10.13
C LEU A 201 6.53 -4.34 -10.40
N VAL A 202 5.70 -5.00 -9.59
CA VAL A 202 5.27 -6.38 -9.84
C VAL A 202 4.54 -6.48 -11.18
N LEU A 203 3.56 -5.60 -11.45
CA LEU A 203 2.83 -5.60 -12.73
C LEU A 203 3.75 -5.27 -13.91
N ALA A 204 4.71 -4.36 -13.76
CA ALA A 204 5.69 -4.07 -14.81
C ALA A 204 6.60 -5.27 -15.08
N ASP A 205 7.02 -6.01 -14.03
CA ASP A 205 7.78 -7.24 -14.19
C ASP A 205 6.96 -8.34 -14.88
N GLN A 206 5.66 -8.45 -14.57
CA GLN A 206 4.74 -9.30 -15.32
C GLN A 206 4.65 -8.88 -16.79
N LEU A 207 4.53 -7.58 -17.07
CA LEU A 207 4.32 -7.09 -18.42
C LEU A 207 5.54 -7.33 -19.33
N ARG A 208 6.76 -7.26 -18.78
CA ARG A 208 8.03 -7.39 -19.51
C ARG A 208 8.12 -8.62 -20.46
N PRO A 209 7.94 -9.87 -20.02
CA PRO A 209 7.97 -11.04 -20.90
C PRO A 209 6.79 -11.09 -21.88
N LEU A 210 5.62 -10.53 -21.52
CA LEU A 210 4.48 -10.43 -22.44
C LEU A 210 4.76 -9.47 -23.59
N LEU A 211 5.49 -8.38 -23.35
CA LEU A 211 5.91 -7.45 -24.40
C LEU A 211 7.03 -8.04 -25.28
N LYS A 212 7.96 -8.80 -24.69
CA LYS A 212 9.10 -9.41 -25.41
C LYS A 212 8.77 -10.72 -26.14
N SER A 213 7.61 -11.32 -25.88
CA SER A 213 7.25 -12.62 -26.45
C SER A 213 7.03 -12.54 -27.97
N GLN A 214 7.65 -13.45 -28.72
CA GLN A 214 7.41 -13.63 -30.16
C GLN A 214 6.20 -14.53 -30.47
N ALA A 215 5.45 -14.96 -29.45
CA ALA A 215 4.22 -15.72 -29.65
C ALA A 215 3.20 -14.92 -30.48
N PRO A 216 2.23 -15.59 -31.15
CA PRO A 216 1.16 -14.91 -31.88
C PRO A 216 0.43 -13.88 -31.02
N LYS A 217 -0.03 -12.80 -31.66
CA LYS A 217 -0.88 -11.79 -31.01
C LYS A 217 -2.29 -12.37 -30.87
N THR A 218 -2.67 -12.76 -29.67
CA THR A 218 -4.03 -13.21 -29.34
C THR A 218 -4.80 -12.09 -28.64
N MET A 219 -6.13 -12.11 -28.75
CA MET A 219 -6.99 -11.16 -28.05
C MET A 219 -6.77 -11.20 -26.53
N ALA A 220 -6.65 -12.40 -25.96
CA ALA A 220 -6.36 -12.59 -24.53
C ALA A 220 -5.04 -11.94 -24.09
N ARG A 221 -3.99 -12.03 -24.91
CA ARG A 221 -2.71 -11.37 -24.64
C ARG A 221 -2.82 -9.85 -24.75
N GLY A 222 -3.55 -9.36 -25.75
CA GLY A 222 -3.82 -7.92 -25.90
C GLY A 222 -4.56 -7.36 -24.67
N LEU A 223 -5.62 -8.05 -24.24
CA LEU A 223 -6.40 -7.66 -23.06
C LEU A 223 -5.56 -7.72 -21.77
N ALA A 224 -4.75 -8.76 -21.59
CA ALA A 224 -3.86 -8.86 -20.42
C ALA A 224 -2.83 -7.73 -20.37
N ILE A 225 -2.24 -7.36 -21.53
CA ILE A 225 -1.34 -6.20 -21.63
C ILE A 225 -2.08 -4.92 -21.27
N ALA A 226 -3.25 -4.68 -21.88
CA ALA A 226 -4.04 -3.48 -21.62
C ALA A 226 -4.47 -3.37 -20.15
N ALA A 227 -4.92 -4.47 -19.54
CA ALA A 227 -5.30 -4.53 -18.13
C ALA A 227 -4.12 -4.19 -17.20
N ASN A 228 -2.91 -4.72 -17.47
CA ASN A 228 -1.73 -4.42 -16.67
C ASN A 228 -1.26 -2.97 -16.84
N VAL A 229 -1.25 -2.44 -18.07
CA VAL A 229 -0.89 -1.04 -18.33
C VAL A 229 -1.88 -0.08 -17.67
N GLY A 230 -3.19 -0.34 -17.82
CA GLY A 230 -4.23 0.47 -17.19
C GLY A 230 -4.13 0.44 -15.66
N MET A 231 -3.86 -0.73 -15.09
CA MET A 231 -3.69 -0.88 -13.64
C MET A 231 -2.45 -0.14 -13.13
N ILE A 232 -1.31 -0.20 -13.84
CA ILE A 232 -0.12 0.59 -13.52
C ILE A 232 -0.44 2.09 -13.55
N GLY A 233 -1.14 2.56 -14.58
CA GLY A 233 -1.55 3.96 -14.69
C GLY A 233 -2.44 4.40 -13.52
N LEU A 234 -3.37 3.54 -13.10
CA LEU A 234 -4.25 3.81 -11.97
C LEU A 234 -3.51 3.82 -10.63
N TRP A 235 -2.52 2.94 -10.45
CA TRP A 235 -1.66 2.96 -9.26
C TRP A 235 -0.72 4.14 -9.22
N LEU A 236 -0.20 4.60 -10.37
CA LEU A 236 0.54 5.87 -10.44
C LEU A 236 -0.36 7.03 -10.05
N PHE A 237 -1.59 7.08 -10.56
CA PHE A 237 -2.56 8.10 -10.16
C PHE A 237 -2.85 8.07 -8.66
N ALA A 238 -3.12 6.89 -8.09
CA ALA A 238 -3.37 6.72 -6.67
C ALA A 238 -2.16 7.09 -5.79
N ALA A 239 -0.94 6.76 -6.24
CA ALA A 239 0.29 7.15 -5.57
C ALA A 239 0.48 8.67 -5.61
N GLY A 240 0.12 9.33 -6.72
CA GLY A 240 0.11 10.78 -6.86
C GLY A 240 -0.88 11.44 -5.89
N VAL A 241 -2.13 10.97 -5.85
CA VAL A 241 -3.14 11.45 -4.89
C VAL A 241 -2.64 11.31 -3.46
N THR A 242 -2.09 10.15 -3.11
CA THR A 242 -1.52 9.91 -1.78
C THR A 242 -0.39 10.88 -1.49
N SER A 243 0.53 11.07 -2.44
CA SER A 243 1.69 11.95 -2.28
C SER A 243 1.30 13.42 -2.13
N VAL A 244 0.19 13.85 -2.74
CA VAL A 244 -0.30 15.22 -2.66
C VAL A 244 -1.06 15.50 -1.35
N TYR A 245 -1.93 14.60 -0.90
CA TYR A 245 -2.90 14.92 0.16
C TYR A 245 -2.68 14.21 1.50
N PHE A 246 -1.95 13.10 1.54
CA PHE A 246 -1.86 12.28 2.75
C PHE A 246 -0.42 12.01 3.11
N HIS A 247 -0.17 11.76 4.39
CA HIS A 247 1.15 11.46 4.95
C HIS A 247 2.15 12.62 4.90
N THR A 248 3.08 12.65 5.85
CA THR A 248 4.23 13.55 5.78
C THR A 248 5.22 13.09 4.69
N PRO A 249 6.17 13.96 4.25
CA PRO A 249 7.22 13.55 3.33
C PRO A 249 8.01 12.31 3.78
N GLU A 250 8.33 12.20 5.07
CA GLU A 250 9.13 11.12 5.65
C GLU A 250 8.36 9.78 5.62
N GLU A 251 7.08 9.81 5.95
CA GLU A 251 6.17 8.67 5.88
C GLU A 251 6.03 8.15 4.43
N LYS A 252 5.99 9.06 3.44
CA LYS A 252 5.98 8.70 2.00
C LYS A 252 7.30 8.06 1.57
N VAL A 253 8.43 8.65 1.96
CA VAL A 253 9.78 8.14 1.61
C VAL A 253 9.97 6.73 2.13
N THR A 254 9.66 6.50 3.41
CA THR A 254 9.78 5.17 4.01
C THR A 254 8.83 4.16 3.37
N GLY A 255 7.59 4.54 3.10
CA GLY A 255 6.64 3.71 2.34
C GLY A 255 7.19 3.32 0.97
N PHE A 256 7.73 4.29 0.22
CA PHE A 256 8.34 4.07 -1.09
C PHE A 256 9.53 3.10 -1.02
N LEU A 257 10.48 3.34 -0.11
CA LEU A 257 11.67 2.49 0.06
C LEU A 257 11.29 1.05 0.45
N LEU A 258 10.32 0.88 1.34
CA LEU A 258 9.81 -0.44 1.71
C LEU A 258 9.08 -1.13 0.54
N GLY A 259 8.39 -0.36 -0.31
CA GLY A 259 7.79 -0.88 -1.54
C GLY A 259 8.85 -1.37 -2.53
N LEU A 260 9.97 -0.64 -2.67
CA LEU A 260 11.11 -1.07 -3.47
C LEU A 260 11.76 -2.33 -2.89
N ALA A 261 11.97 -2.38 -1.57
CA ALA A 261 12.53 -3.56 -0.89
C ALA A 261 11.63 -4.78 -1.05
N GLY A 262 10.31 -4.59 -0.93
CA GLY A 262 9.32 -5.64 -1.15
C GLY A 262 9.34 -6.17 -2.57
N PHE A 263 9.45 -5.29 -3.58
CA PHE A 263 9.65 -5.73 -4.96
C PHE A 263 10.99 -6.45 -5.16
N ALA A 264 12.08 -5.97 -4.55
CA ALA A 264 13.39 -6.59 -4.63
C ALA A 264 13.38 -8.04 -4.10
N ALA A 265 12.61 -8.33 -3.05
CA ALA A 265 12.41 -9.69 -2.55
C ALA A 265 11.82 -10.63 -3.62
N THR A 266 10.93 -10.13 -4.49
CA THR A 266 10.39 -10.93 -5.60
C THR A 266 11.44 -11.30 -6.65
N LEU A 267 12.51 -10.52 -6.77
CA LEU A 267 13.58 -10.77 -7.72
C LEU A 267 14.50 -11.92 -7.30
N LEU A 268 14.43 -12.35 -6.03
CA LEU A 268 15.16 -13.50 -5.51
C LEU A 268 14.63 -14.83 -6.06
N VAL A 269 13.43 -14.85 -6.63
CA VAL A 269 12.86 -16.04 -7.29
C VAL A 269 13.71 -16.39 -8.52
N PRO A 270 14.39 -17.55 -8.55
CA PRO A 270 15.29 -17.90 -9.64
C PRO A 270 14.53 -18.08 -10.96
N ILE A 271 14.98 -17.41 -12.02
CA ILE A 271 14.53 -17.75 -13.38
C ILE A 271 15.46 -18.85 -13.86
N ARG A 272 15.00 -20.09 -13.89
CA ARG A 272 15.68 -21.10 -14.72
C ARG A 272 15.53 -20.65 -16.16
N HIS A 273 16.62 -20.18 -16.76
CA HIS A 273 16.70 -20.04 -18.20
C HIS A 273 16.61 -21.45 -18.78
N GLU A 274 15.46 -21.83 -19.34
CA GLU A 274 15.46 -22.95 -20.28
C GLU A 274 16.44 -22.57 -21.40
N PRO A 275 17.46 -23.40 -21.68
CA PRO A 275 18.34 -23.13 -22.80
C PRO A 275 17.47 -23.06 -24.05
N THR A 276 17.56 -21.93 -24.77
CA THR A 276 17.00 -21.80 -26.10
C THR A 276 17.51 -22.97 -26.92
N LEU A 277 16.67 -23.98 -27.15
CA LEU A 277 16.92 -24.97 -28.19
C LEU A 277 17.03 -24.17 -29.49
N ARG A 278 18.29 -23.95 -29.90
CA ARG A 278 18.63 -23.29 -31.15
C ARG A 278 17.96 -24.13 -32.23
N ARG A 279 16.87 -23.62 -32.79
CA ARG A 279 16.19 -24.26 -33.92
C ARG A 279 17.20 -24.24 -35.06
N THR A 280 17.97 -25.31 -35.20
CA THR A 280 18.86 -25.53 -36.33
C THR A 280 17.96 -25.47 -37.55
N ARG A 281 18.06 -24.36 -38.29
CA ARG A 281 17.40 -24.19 -39.57
C ARG A 281 17.99 -25.28 -40.45
N PHE A 282 17.20 -26.31 -40.72
CA PHE A 282 17.55 -27.34 -41.70
C PHE A 282 17.59 -26.62 -43.04
N GLU A 283 18.78 -26.32 -43.51
CA GLU A 283 19.02 -25.78 -44.84
C GLU A 283 19.05 -26.98 -45.79
N PRO A 284 18.05 -27.16 -46.68
CA PRO A 284 18.11 -28.26 -47.62
C PRO A 284 19.24 -27.95 -48.58
N SER A 285 20.30 -28.78 -48.52
CA SER A 285 21.38 -28.79 -49.50
C SER A 285 20.76 -28.87 -50.89
N ARG A 286 20.99 -27.85 -51.71
CA ARG A 286 20.79 -27.95 -53.15
C ARG A 286 21.67 -29.08 -53.65
N VAL A 287 21.06 -30.19 -54.02
CA VAL A 287 21.72 -31.20 -54.86
C VAL A 287 21.61 -30.67 -56.29
N MET A 288 22.79 -30.54 -56.89
CA MET A 288 23.03 -30.10 -58.26
C MET A 288 22.70 -31.21 -59.25
#